data_AF-A0A9W6NXZ1-F1
#
_entry.id   AF-A0A9W6NXZ1-F1
#
_cell.length_a   1.000
_cell.length_b   1.000
_cell.length_c   1.000
_cell.angle_alpha   90.00
_cell.angle_beta   90.00
_cell.angle_gamma   90.00
#
_symmetry.space_group_name_H-M   'P 1'
#
loop_
_entity.id
_entity.type
_entity.pdbx_description
1 polymer ?
#
loop_
_entity_poly.entity_id
_entity_poly.type
_entity_poly.pdbx_seq_one_letter_code
_entity_poly.pdbx_strand_id
1 'polypeptide(L)'
;MAYGLGLRPAALRYHAQLPCAKVTAVVEDEGDWASELAAQIGQRVLHFRQWHKPKLSVQVVADRCAAAGHPLDRSVIAKIEKGQRRTVTVADILALAAALEVTPVALIFPLGEQEEFQVLPNRRVTTWRAVQYFIGDSNSVDWRGDISLRERGQLVKAEPAEWEKRSGTWLIAAWRRHDEYAEQWESATQTALRIIREVEEAEELPENLAIRLPETADWESAKGRAEDMLLLQQAHIHSLVRAIARLRDEIREAGFKPPRIHDRYLADAVFGYEEDPE
;
A
#
# COMPACT_ATOMS: atom_id res chain seq x y z
N MET A 1 25.53 -0.61 54.70
CA MET A 1 25.48 0.35 53.58
C MET A 1 26.26 -0.22 52.41
N ALA A 2 25.74 -0.02 51.18
CA ALA A 2 26.23 -0.41 49.83
C ALA A 2 26.22 -1.92 49.53
N TYR A 3 25.15 -2.51 48.94
CA TYR A 3 24.66 -2.50 47.54
C TYR A 3 25.56 -3.24 46.52
N GLY A 4 25.11 -4.45 46.15
CA GLY A 4 25.58 -5.21 44.99
C GLY A 4 24.41 -6.02 44.43
N LEU A 5 23.74 -5.48 43.40
CA LEU A 5 22.59 -6.06 42.70
C LEU A 5 23.03 -7.26 41.85
N GLY A 6 22.81 -8.47 42.35
CA GLY A 6 22.93 -9.71 41.59
C GLY A 6 21.55 -10.25 41.21
N LEU A 7 20.94 -9.74 40.15
CA LEU A 7 19.72 -10.33 39.59
C LEU A 7 20.10 -11.55 38.74
N ARG A 8 19.84 -12.74 39.27
CA ARG A 8 19.78 -13.99 38.48
C ARG A 8 18.43 -14.05 37.76
N PRO A 9 18.36 -14.48 36.50
CA PRO A 9 17.09 -14.60 35.78
C PRO A 9 16.29 -15.79 36.33
N ALA A 10 15.16 -15.51 36.96
CA ALA A 10 14.16 -16.51 37.30
C ALA A 10 13.39 -16.89 36.03
N ALA A 11 13.49 -18.15 35.63
CA ALA A 11 12.70 -18.74 34.57
C ALA A 11 11.20 -18.69 34.91
N LEU A 12 10.44 -17.85 34.21
CA LEU A 12 8.98 -17.88 34.24
C LEU A 12 8.49 -18.75 33.09
N ARG A 13 8.05 -19.97 33.44
CA ARG A 13 7.29 -20.86 32.56
C ARG A 13 5.93 -20.23 32.29
N TYR A 14 5.67 -19.82 31.05
CA TYR A 14 4.36 -19.39 30.59
C TYR A 14 3.47 -20.60 30.29
N HIS A 15 2.73 -21.06 31.30
CA HIS A 15 1.49 -21.82 31.09
C HIS A 15 0.37 -21.12 31.86
N ALA A 16 -0.35 -20.24 31.16
CA ALA A 16 -1.63 -19.72 31.62
C ALA A 16 -2.64 -19.91 30.49
N GLN A 17 -3.42 -20.98 30.60
CA GLN A 17 -4.67 -21.17 29.90
C GLN A 17 -5.60 -20.00 30.30
N LEU A 18 -5.74 -19.00 29.43
CA LEU A 18 -6.67 -17.89 29.69
C LEU A 18 -8.12 -18.37 29.50
N PRO A 19 -9.04 -18.03 30.42
CA PRO A 19 -10.43 -18.44 30.31
C PRO A 19 -11.11 -17.70 29.15
N CYS A 20 -11.80 -18.44 28.28
CA CYS A 20 -12.72 -17.90 27.29
C CYS A 20 -13.89 -17.22 28.03
N ALA A 21 -13.76 -15.93 28.33
CA ALA A 21 -14.87 -15.12 28.78
C ALA A 21 -15.84 -14.99 27.60
N LYS A 22 -17.01 -15.62 27.72
CA LYS A 22 -18.12 -15.40 26.79
C LYS A 22 -18.50 -13.92 26.87
N VAL A 23 -18.05 -13.13 25.89
CA VAL A 23 -18.58 -11.80 25.65
C VAL A 23 -19.99 -12.00 25.12
N THR A 24 -20.98 -11.92 26.00
CA THR A 24 -22.36 -11.74 25.59
C THR A 24 -22.49 -10.32 25.05
N ALA A 25 -22.32 -10.18 23.73
CA ALA A 25 -22.73 -8.97 23.04
C ALA A 25 -24.24 -8.83 23.19
N VAL A 26 -24.68 -7.72 23.75
CA VAL A 26 -26.08 -7.29 23.61
C VAL A 26 -26.25 -7.01 22.11
N VAL A 27 -26.97 -7.89 21.42
CA VAL A 27 -27.28 -7.74 19.99
C VAL A 27 -28.42 -6.73 19.89
N GLU A 28 -28.08 -5.45 19.95
CA GLU A 28 -28.98 -4.38 19.50
C GLU A 28 -28.88 -4.28 17.98
N ASP A 29 -29.95 -4.77 17.33
CA ASP A 29 -30.34 -4.76 15.92
C ASP A 29 -29.24 -4.81 14.83
N GLU A 30 -28.92 -6.02 14.34
CA GLU A 30 -28.13 -6.26 13.12
C GLU A 30 -28.75 -5.62 11.85
N GLY A 31 -30.02 -5.22 11.90
CA GLY A 31 -30.78 -4.72 10.75
C GLY A 31 -30.40 -3.33 10.24
N ASP A 32 -29.80 -2.46 11.07
CA ASP A 32 -29.63 -1.05 10.73
C ASP A 32 -28.25 -0.73 10.15
N TRP A 33 -27.16 -1.23 10.75
CA TRP A 33 -25.79 -0.84 10.35
C TRP A 33 -25.49 -1.02 8.85
N ALA A 34 -25.89 -2.15 8.27
CA ALA A 34 -25.68 -2.40 6.84
C ALA A 34 -26.46 -1.40 5.95
N SER A 35 -27.67 -1.03 6.39
CA SER A 35 -28.51 -0.04 5.71
C SER A 35 -27.94 1.37 5.85
N GLU A 36 -27.43 1.74 7.03
CA GLU A 36 -26.74 3.00 7.28
C GLU A 36 -25.46 3.13 6.45
N LEU A 37 -24.66 2.06 6.38
CA LEU A 37 -23.44 2.01 5.55
C LEU A 37 -23.79 2.18 4.07
N ALA A 38 -24.82 1.49 3.59
CA ALA A 38 -25.31 1.63 2.21
C ALA A 38 -25.78 3.08 1.92
N ALA A 39 -26.48 3.71 2.86
CA ALA A 39 -26.90 5.10 2.73
C ALA A 39 -25.71 6.08 2.70
N GLN A 40 -24.69 5.86 3.53
CA GLN A 40 -23.46 6.65 3.53
C GLN A 40 -22.71 6.55 2.19
N ILE A 41 -22.55 5.33 1.66
CA ILE A 41 -21.98 5.12 0.31
C ILE A 41 -22.83 5.84 -0.74
N GLY A 42 -24.16 5.79 -0.63
CA GLY A 42 -25.08 6.54 -1.48
C GLY A 42 -24.83 8.05 -1.49
N GLN A 43 -24.62 8.65 -0.31
CA GLN A 43 -24.27 10.07 -0.20
C GLN A 43 -22.92 10.37 -0.85
N ARG A 44 -21.94 9.46 -0.75
CA ARG A 44 -20.63 9.60 -1.40
C ARG A 44 -20.72 9.54 -2.93
N VAL A 45 -21.53 8.63 -3.47
CA VAL A 45 -21.83 8.55 -4.90
C VAL A 45 -22.46 9.87 -5.39
N LEU A 46 -23.45 10.38 -4.65
CA LEU A 46 -24.09 11.65 -4.94
C LEU A 46 -23.08 12.81 -4.93
N HIS A 47 -22.24 12.86 -3.88
CA HIS A 47 -21.20 13.88 -3.71
C HIS A 47 -20.28 13.94 -4.92
N PHE A 48 -19.62 12.82 -5.28
CA PHE A 48 -18.66 12.81 -6.38
C PHE A 48 -19.31 13.07 -7.74
N ARG A 49 -20.53 12.57 -7.97
CA ARG A 49 -21.29 12.87 -9.19
C ARG A 49 -21.54 14.37 -9.35
N GLN A 50 -21.87 15.07 -8.25
CA GLN A 50 -22.10 16.51 -8.24
C GLN A 50 -20.82 17.35 -8.26
N TRP A 51 -19.71 16.80 -7.73
CA TRP A 51 -18.41 17.47 -7.67
C TRP A 51 -17.65 17.42 -9.01
N HIS A 52 -17.91 16.39 -9.82
CA HIS A 52 -17.36 16.27 -11.17
C HIS A 52 -17.65 17.51 -12.02
N LYS A 53 -16.71 17.89 -12.90
CA LYS A 53 -16.82 19.05 -13.78
C LYS A 53 -16.68 18.62 -15.24
N PRO A 54 -17.76 18.66 -16.05
CA PRO A 54 -19.13 19.11 -15.71
C PRO A 54 -19.86 18.10 -14.81
N LYS A 55 -20.89 18.55 -14.08
CA LYS A 55 -21.70 17.65 -13.23
C LYS A 55 -22.25 16.49 -14.05
N LEU A 56 -22.07 15.27 -13.56
CA LEU A 56 -22.57 14.09 -14.26
C LEU A 56 -24.06 13.90 -13.97
N SER A 57 -24.83 13.56 -15.01
CA SER A 57 -26.21 13.11 -14.82
C SER A 57 -26.23 11.65 -14.35
N VAL A 58 -27.31 11.24 -13.68
CA VAL A 58 -27.46 9.83 -13.27
C VAL A 58 -27.45 8.89 -14.48
N GLN A 59 -27.95 9.36 -15.64
CA GLN A 59 -27.93 8.58 -16.87
C GLN A 59 -26.50 8.36 -17.37
N VAL A 60 -25.66 9.40 -17.34
CA VAL A 60 -24.24 9.26 -17.75
C VAL A 60 -23.50 8.27 -16.86
N VAL A 61 -23.76 8.27 -15.55
CA VAL A 61 -23.16 7.28 -14.64
C VAL A 61 -23.65 5.87 -14.97
N ALA A 62 -24.94 5.68 -15.28
CA ALA A 62 -25.49 4.39 -15.70
C ALA A 62 -24.81 3.87 -16.98
N ASP A 63 -24.68 4.73 -17.99
CA ASP A 63 -24.05 4.40 -19.27
C ASP A 63 -22.58 4.01 -19.07
N ARG A 64 -21.86 4.72 -18.19
CA ARG A 64 -20.47 4.40 -17.83
C ARG A 64 -20.33 3.09 -17.04
N CYS A 65 -21.26 2.79 -16.13
CA CYS A 65 -21.28 1.51 -15.42
C CYS A 65 -21.49 0.34 -16.41
N ALA A 66 -22.39 0.51 -17.39
CA ALA A 66 -22.58 -0.47 -18.45
C ALA A 66 -21.32 -0.65 -19.31
N ALA A 67 -20.63 0.44 -19.65
CA ALA A 67 -19.35 0.38 -20.37
C ALA A 67 -18.24 -0.33 -19.57
N ALA A 68 -18.28 -0.26 -18.24
CA ALA A 68 -17.37 -0.98 -17.33
C ALA A 68 -17.74 -2.46 -17.13
N GLY A 69 -18.80 -2.97 -17.79
CA GLY A 69 -19.21 -4.38 -17.71
C GLY A 69 -20.14 -4.73 -16.55
N HIS A 70 -20.60 -3.74 -15.77
CA HIS A 70 -21.57 -3.94 -14.68
C HIS A 70 -22.74 -2.94 -14.82
N PRO A 71 -23.75 -3.25 -15.65
CA PRO A 71 -24.84 -2.33 -15.94
C PRO A 71 -25.68 -2.05 -14.68
N LEU A 72 -25.80 -0.76 -14.34
CA LEU A 72 -26.66 -0.26 -13.26
C LEU A 72 -27.70 0.68 -13.84
N ASP A 73 -28.98 0.33 -13.69
CA ASP A 73 -30.07 1.19 -14.16
C ASP A 73 -30.01 2.57 -13.49
N ARG A 74 -30.37 3.61 -14.24
CA ARG A 74 -30.53 4.98 -13.71
C ARG A 74 -31.39 5.02 -12.44
N SER A 75 -32.47 4.23 -12.40
CA SER A 75 -33.36 4.17 -11.23
C SER A 75 -32.70 3.52 -10.01
N VAL A 76 -31.78 2.59 -10.22
CA VAL A 76 -31.01 1.91 -9.17
C VAL A 76 -30.02 2.89 -8.57
N ILE A 77 -29.25 3.59 -9.40
CA ILE A 77 -28.29 4.61 -8.94
C ILE A 77 -29.01 5.71 -8.16
N ALA A 78 -30.15 6.20 -8.66
CA ALA A 78 -30.94 7.20 -7.94
C ALA A 78 -31.46 6.70 -6.57
N LYS A 79 -31.77 5.41 -6.42
CA LYS A 79 -32.15 4.81 -5.13
C LYS A 79 -30.96 4.65 -4.19
N ILE A 80 -29.78 4.31 -4.73
CA ILE A 80 -28.53 4.27 -3.97
C ILE A 80 -28.21 5.66 -3.42
N GLU A 81 -28.22 6.69 -4.26
CA GLU A 81 -27.95 8.09 -3.87
C GLU A 81 -28.89 8.61 -2.77
N LYS A 82 -30.14 8.12 -2.75
CA LYS A 82 -31.15 8.50 -1.76
C LYS A 82 -31.12 7.63 -0.49
N GLY A 83 -30.20 6.67 -0.38
CA GLY A 83 -30.17 5.70 0.73
C GLY A 83 -31.40 4.79 0.79
N GLN A 84 -32.14 4.64 -0.32
CA GLN A 84 -33.35 3.81 -0.38
C GLN A 84 -33.03 2.34 -0.63
N ARG A 85 -31.77 2.01 -0.95
CA ARG A 85 -31.28 0.64 -0.97
C ARG A 85 -30.55 0.34 0.33
N ARG A 86 -30.93 -0.77 0.96
CA ARG A 86 -30.28 -1.30 2.17
C ARG A 86 -28.95 -1.99 1.91
N THR A 87 -28.61 -2.23 0.64
CA THR A 87 -27.40 -2.91 0.22
C THR A 87 -26.79 -2.22 -0.99
N VAL A 88 -25.46 -2.13 -0.97
CA VAL A 88 -24.61 -1.77 -2.12
C VAL A 88 -23.56 -2.87 -2.20
N THR A 89 -23.48 -3.55 -3.34
CA THR A 89 -22.55 -4.68 -3.51
C THR A 89 -21.14 -4.17 -3.81
N VAL A 90 -20.13 -5.02 -3.62
CA VAL A 90 -18.75 -4.71 -4.02
C VAL A 90 -18.67 -4.43 -5.54
N ALA A 91 -19.45 -5.16 -6.35
CA ALA A 91 -19.55 -4.92 -7.79
C ALA A 91 -20.12 -3.53 -8.09
N ASP A 92 -21.15 -3.09 -7.35
CA ASP A 92 -21.70 -1.74 -7.49
C ASP A 92 -20.64 -0.68 -7.15
N ILE A 93 -19.89 -0.87 -6.06
CA ILE A 93 -18.83 0.07 -5.64
C ILE A 93 -17.75 0.18 -6.72
N LEU A 94 -17.25 -0.95 -7.25
CA LEU A 94 -16.21 -0.94 -8.28
C LEU A 94 -16.69 -0.26 -9.57
N ALA A 95 -17.90 -0.58 -10.02
CA ALA A 95 -18.49 0.01 -11.22
C ALA A 95 -18.76 1.52 -11.06
N LEU A 96 -19.32 1.92 -9.92
CA LEU A 96 -19.58 3.33 -9.61
C LEU A 96 -18.28 4.13 -9.47
N ALA A 97 -17.25 3.55 -8.83
CA ALA A 97 -15.94 4.18 -8.70
C ALA A 97 -15.31 4.43 -10.08
N ALA A 98 -15.34 3.41 -10.95
CA ALA A 98 -14.88 3.55 -12.34
C ALA A 98 -15.69 4.60 -13.12
N ALA A 99 -17.02 4.58 -13.01
CA ALA A 99 -17.90 5.52 -13.72
C ALA A 99 -17.74 6.99 -13.26
N LEU A 100 -17.42 7.20 -11.98
CA LEU A 100 -17.20 8.52 -11.38
C LEU A 100 -15.75 8.99 -11.43
N GLU A 101 -14.83 8.15 -11.93
CA GLU A 101 -13.39 8.44 -11.98
C GLU A 101 -12.78 8.72 -10.58
N VAL A 102 -13.19 7.92 -9.59
CA VAL A 102 -12.71 7.99 -8.20
C VAL A 102 -12.25 6.63 -7.69
N THR A 103 -11.56 6.59 -6.54
CA THR A 103 -11.15 5.31 -5.95
C THR A 103 -12.32 4.65 -5.20
N PRO A 104 -12.40 3.31 -5.15
CA PRO A 104 -13.41 2.59 -4.35
C PRO A 104 -13.38 2.98 -2.86
N VAL A 105 -12.18 3.17 -2.30
CA VAL A 105 -11.98 3.62 -0.91
C VAL A 105 -12.63 4.98 -0.67
N ALA A 106 -12.55 5.90 -1.63
CA ALA A 106 -13.19 7.20 -1.54
C ALA A 106 -14.72 7.11 -1.53
N LEU A 107 -15.34 6.10 -2.15
CA LEU A 107 -16.80 5.90 -2.07
C LEU A 107 -17.26 5.32 -0.72
N ILE A 108 -16.39 4.57 -0.04
CA ILE A 108 -16.72 3.91 1.23
C ILE A 108 -16.47 4.86 2.40
N PHE A 109 -15.33 5.56 2.42
CA PHE A 109 -14.89 6.33 3.57
C PHE A 109 -14.93 7.85 3.29
N PRO A 110 -15.64 8.64 4.10
CA PRO A 110 -15.71 10.10 3.98
C PRO A 110 -14.46 10.79 4.58
N LEU A 111 -13.27 10.41 4.10
CA LEU A 111 -12.00 10.92 4.61
C LEU A 111 -11.88 12.44 4.40
N GLY A 112 -11.61 13.18 5.48
CA GLY A 112 -11.54 14.64 5.47
C GLY A 112 -12.90 15.35 5.55
N GLU A 113 -14.02 14.61 5.47
CA GLU A 113 -15.38 15.13 5.65
C GLU A 113 -15.96 14.74 7.01
N GLN A 114 -15.64 13.54 7.50
CA GLN A 114 -16.02 13.07 8.83
C GLN A 114 -14.80 12.57 9.59
N GLU A 115 -14.69 12.96 10.86
CA GLU A 115 -13.58 12.55 11.72
C GLU A 115 -13.67 11.06 12.13
N GLU A 116 -14.89 10.58 12.37
CA GLU A 116 -15.17 9.21 12.80
C GLU A 116 -16.07 8.45 11.82
N PHE A 117 -15.82 7.15 11.71
CA PHE A 117 -16.54 6.22 10.85
C PHE A 117 -16.91 4.93 11.62
N GLN A 118 -18.13 4.43 11.42
CA GLN A 118 -18.61 3.18 12.02
C GLN A 118 -18.23 1.98 11.15
N VAL A 119 -17.01 1.48 11.34
CA VAL A 119 -16.41 0.40 10.53
C VAL A 119 -17.07 -0.97 10.74
N LEU A 120 -17.65 -1.21 11.92
CA LEU A 120 -18.43 -2.40 12.27
C LEU A 120 -19.64 -1.98 13.12
N PRO A 121 -20.68 -2.83 13.29
CA PRO A 121 -21.77 -2.57 14.21
C PRO A 121 -21.26 -2.16 15.59
N ASN A 122 -21.76 -1.03 16.10
CA ASN A 122 -21.38 -0.43 17.38
C ASN A 122 -19.87 -0.14 17.55
N ARG A 123 -19.14 0.07 16.44
CA ARG A 123 -17.70 0.32 16.46
C ARG A 123 -17.31 1.50 15.60
N ARG A 124 -17.08 2.63 16.26
CA ARG A 124 -16.57 3.86 15.65
C ARG A 124 -15.07 3.97 15.88
N VAL A 125 -14.36 4.34 14.83
CA VAL A 125 -12.92 4.67 14.84
C VAL A 125 -12.72 5.94 14.03
N THR A 126 -11.54 6.55 14.09
CA THR A 126 -11.25 7.66 13.17
C THR A 126 -11.36 7.17 11.72
N THR A 127 -11.88 8.00 10.81
CA THR A 127 -12.06 7.65 9.40
C THR A 127 -10.74 7.22 8.77
N TRP A 128 -9.62 7.85 9.16
CA TRP A 128 -8.29 7.43 8.76
C TRP A 128 -7.95 6.01 9.20
N ARG A 129 -8.26 5.64 10.45
CA ARG A 129 -8.02 4.29 10.97
C ARG A 129 -8.90 3.24 10.29
N ALA A 130 -10.14 3.60 9.93
CA ALA A 130 -11.02 2.74 9.14
C ALA A 130 -10.44 2.48 7.74
N VAL A 131 -9.91 3.52 7.08
CA VAL A 131 -9.19 3.38 5.80
C VAL A 131 -7.97 2.48 5.97
N GLN A 132 -7.13 2.72 6.98
CA GLN A 132 -5.95 1.89 7.26
C GLN A 132 -6.31 0.42 7.47
N TYR A 133 -7.39 0.14 8.19
CA TYR A 133 -7.90 -1.23 8.34
C TYR A 133 -8.32 -1.83 6.99
N PHE A 134 -9.08 -1.08 6.20
CA PHE A 134 -9.59 -1.55 4.90
C PHE A 134 -8.47 -1.85 3.88
N ILE A 135 -7.43 -1.02 3.84
CA ILE A 135 -6.32 -1.15 2.89
C ILE A 135 -5.19 -2.06 3.39
N GLY A 136 -5.33 -2.66 4.57
CA GLY A 136 -4.29 -3.49 5.16
C GLY A 136 -3.07 -2.73 5.66
N ASP A 137 -3.22 -1.50 6.13
CA ASP A 137 -2.19 -0.73 6.83
C ASP A 137 -2.31 -0.86 8.36
N SER A 138 -3.41 -1.41 8.85
CA SER A 138 -3.61 -1.73 10.25
C SER A 138 -4.38 -3.03 10.38
N ASN A 139 -4.03 -3.83 11.39
CA ASN A 139 -4.55 -5.18 11.51
C ASN A 139 -5.76 -5.30 12.45
N SER A 140 -6.20 -4.21 13.09
CA SER A 140 -7.37 -4.24 13.97
C SER A 140 -8.07 -2.89 14.08
N VAL A 141 -9.38 -2.96 14.32
CA VAL A 141 -10.25 -1.82 14.65
C VAL A 141 -10.49 -1.71 16.17
N ASP A 142 -9.79 -2.49 17.00
CA ASP A 142 -10.08 -2.62 18.44
C ASP A 142 -9.22 -1.70 19.34
N TRP A 143 -9.84 -1.24 20.43
CA TRP A 143 -9.41 -0.15 21.32
C TRP A 143 -8.48 -0.59 22.47
N ARG A 144 -8.11 -1.88 22.55
CA ARG A 144 -7.20 -2.39 23.60
C ARG A 144 -5.71 -2.08 23.40
N GLY A 145 -5.37 -1.24 22.43
CA GLY A 145 -4.02 -0.70 22.35
C GLY A 145 -2.95 -1.78 22.18
N ASP A 146 -3.08 -2.62 21.16
CA ASP A 146 -1.88 -3.25 20.62
C ASP A 146 -1.39 -2.45 19.41
N ILE A 147 -0.43 -1.58 19.70
CA ILE A 147 0.37 -0.87 18.71
C ILE A 147 1.31 -1.90 18.10
N SER A 148 0.85 -2.58 17.06
CA SER A 148 1.69 -2.93 15.92
C SER A 148 1.04 -2.22 14.75
N LEU A 149 1.25 -0.91 14.61
CA LEU A 149 2.37 -0.34 13.89
C LEU A 149 2.53 1.12 14.36
N ARG A 150 3.78 1.51 14.68
CA ARG A 150 4.28 2.89 14.96
C ARG A 150 4.28 3.35 16.42
N GLU A 151 5.26 2.89 17.21
CA GLU A 151 5.91 3.84 18.12
C GLU A 151 6.85 4.73 17.29
N ARG A 152 6.54 6.03 17.22
CA ARG A 152 7.47 7.12 16.82
C ARG A 152 8.03 7.10 15.40
N GLY A 153 7.18 7.04 14.37
CA GLY A 153 7.55 7.52 13.02
C GLY A 153 8.74 6.82 12.34
N GLN A 154 9.22 5.72 12.91
CA GLN A 154 10.29 4.91 12.38
C GLN A 154 9.64 3.60 11.90
N LEU A 155 9.76 3.31 10.61
CA LEU A 155 9.54 1.95 10.10
C LEU A 155 10.64 1.09 10.71
N VAL A 156 10.44 0.62 11.94
CA VAL A 156 11.27 -0.45 12.47
C VAL A 156 10.94 -1.68 11.61
N LYS A 157 11.94 -2.23 10.92
CA LYS A 157 11.87 -3.57 10.32
C LYS A 157 11.67 -4.57 11.47
N ALA A 158 10.44 -4.71 11.95
CA ALA A 158 10.04 -5.88 12.71
C ALA A 158 9.75 -6.99 11.70
N GLU A 159 10.28 -8.18 11.94
CA GLU A 159 9.72 -9.42 11.37
C GLU A 159 8.20 -9.37 11.58
N PRO A 160 7.37 -9.57 10.54
CA PRO A 160 5.91 -9.55 10.71
C PRO A 160 5.52 -10.54 11.80
N ALA A 161 4.70 -10.13 12.75
CA ALA A 161 4.23 -11.01 13.81
C ALA A 161 3.47 -12.21 13.20
N GLU A 162 3.44 -13.38 13.87
CA GLU A 162 2.79 -14.58 13.30
C GLU A 162 1.32 -14.36 12.90
N TRP A 163 0.61 -13.49 13.61
CA TRP A 163 -0.77 -13.16 13.29
C TRP A 163 -0.91 -12.18 12.10
N GLU A 164 0.11 -11.33 11.84
CA GLU A 164 0.20 -10.53 10.61
C GLU A 164 0.38 -11.43 9.39
N LYS A 165 1.22 -12.46 9.53
CA LYS A 165 1.40 -13.52 8.52
C LYS A 165 0.07 -14.25 8.23
N ARG A 166 -0.78 -14.43 9.25
CA ARG A 166 -2.10 -15.07 9.14
C ARG A 166 -3.23 -14.17 8.65
N SER A 167 -3.20 -12.86 8.93
CA SER A 167 -4.29 -11.94 8.61
C SER A 167 -4.33 -11.53 7.13
N GLY A 168 -3.30 -11.85 6.36
CA GLY A 168 -3.14 -11.40 4.97
C GLY A 168 -2.68 -9.93 4.86
N THR A 169 -2.65 -9.19 5.97
CA THR A 169 -2.18 -7.79 5.97
C THR A 169 -0.71 -7.68 5.61
N TRP A 170 0.10 -8.61 6.11
CA TRP A 170 1.51 -8.69 5.75
C TRP A 170 1.72 -8.84 4.24
N LEU A 171 0.79 -9.50 3.53
CA LEU A 171 0.88 -9.71 2.09
C LEU A 171 0.69 -8.39 1.36
N ILE A 172 -0.23 -7.53 1.80
CA ILE A 172 -0.40 -6.18 1.24
C ILE A 172 0.88 -5.36 1.47
N ALA A 173 1.44 -5.41 2.67
CA ALA A 173 2.71 -4.73 2.97
C ALA A 173 3.89 -5.30 2.16
N ALA A 174 3.95 -6.61 1.96
CA ALA A 174 4.96 -7.28 1.14
C ALA A 174 4.83 -6.92 -0.33
N TRP A 175 3.62 -6.84 -0.87
CA TRP A 175 3.38 -6.39 -2.24
C TRP A 175 3.77 -4.93 -2.45
N ARG A 176 3.41 -4.03 -1.51
CA ARG A 176 3.86 -2.62 -1.60
C ARG A 176 5.37 -2.48 -1.55
N ARG A 177 6.02 -3.20 -0.63
CA ARG A 177 7.48 -3.20 -0.52
C ARG A 177 8.14 -3.78 -1.77
N HIS A 178 7.53 -4.80 -2.38
CA HIS A 178 7.96 -5.33 -3.66
C HIS A 178 7.92 -4.23 -4.74
N ASP A 179 6.79 -3.54 -4.89
CA ASP A 179 6.66 -2.44 -5.86
C ASP A 179 7.65 -1.31 -5.59
N GLU A 180 7.82 -0.88 -4.34
CA GLU A 180 8.79 0.14 -3.93
C GLU A 180 10.23 -0.24 -4.33
N TYR A 181 10.64 -1.49 -4.08
CA TYR A 181 11.98 -1.96 -4.49
C TYR A 181 12.12 -2.01 -6.00
N ALA A 182 11.04 -2.36 -6.68
CA ALA A 182 11.02 -2.46 -8.13
C ALA A 182 11.09 -1.07 -8.80
N GLU A 183 10.39 -0.07 -8.29
CA GLU A 183 10.51 1.33 -8.71
C GLU A 183 11.90 1.91 -8.44
N GLN A 184 12.48 1.63 -7.26
CA GLN A 184 13.85 2.05 -6.94
C GLN A 184 14.86 1.41 -7.89
N TRP A 185 14.67 0.15 -8.25
CA TRP A 185 15.54 -0.56 -9.19
C TRP A 185 15.49 0.07 -10.58
N GLU A 186 14.29 0.44 -11.05
CA GLU A 186 14.09 1.07 -12.36
C GLU A 186 14.78 2.44 -12.40
N SER A 187 14.60 3.24 -11.34
CA SER A 187 15.25 4.54 -11.18
C SER A 187 16.78 4.46 -11.13
N ALA A 188 17.32 3.49 -10.38
CA ALA A 188 18.76 3.25 -10.28
C ALA A 188 19.35 2.81 -11.63
N THR A 189 18.65 1.92 -12.35
CA THR A 189 19.06 1.44 -13.67
C THR A 189 19.05 2.56 -14.71
N GLN A 190 17.99 3.38 -14.76
CA GLN A 190 17.93 4.55 -15.63
C GLN A 190 19.04 5.56 -15.31
N THR A 191 19.37 5.73 -14.03
CA THR A 191 20.48 6.60 -13.60
C THR A 191 21.83 6.07 -14.08
N ALA A 192 22.08 4.76 -13.94
CA ALA A 192 23.30 4.11 -14.41
C ALA A 192 23.45 4.22 -15.94
N LEU A 193 22.40 3.89 -16.69
CA LEU A 193 22.39 4.01 -18.16
C LEU A 193 22.67 5.43 -18.64
N ARG A 194 22.08 6.43 -17.96
CA ARG A 194 22.34 7.83 -18.26
C ARG A 194 23.80 8.20 -18.02
N ILE A 195 24.41 7.75 -16.92
CA ILE A 195 25.83 7.99 -16.63
C ILE A 195 26.72 7.33 -17.69
N ILE A 196 26.47 6.07 -18.03
CA ILE A 196 27.22 5.34 -19.07
C ILE A 196 27.18 6.13 -20.38
N ARG A 197 25.98 6.50 -20.83
CA ARG A 197 25.79 7.25 -22.06
C ARG A 197 26.51 8.60 -22.05
N GLU A 198 26.37 9.36 -20.97
CA GLU A 198 27.03 10.66 -20.80
C GLU A 198 28.56 10.52 -20.81
N VAL A 199 29.13 9.42 -20.32
CA VAL A 199 30.59 9.17 -20.34
C VAL A 199 31.07 8.63 -21.69
N GLU A 200 30.31 7.74 -22.33
CA GLU A 200 30.67 7.16 -23.64
C GLU A 200 30.58 8.18 -24.79
N GLU A 201 29.58 9.07 -24.77
CA GLU A 201 29.39 10.09 -25.81
C GLU A 201 30.35 11.30 -25.64
N ALA A 202 31.09 11.38 -24.53
CA ALA A 202 31.88 12.55 -24.17
C ALA A 202 33.39 12.36 -24.42
N GLU A 203 33.96 13.20 -25.30
CA GLU A 203 35.43 13.34 -25.46
C GLU A 203 36.04 14.30 -24.41
N GLU A 204 35.23 15.21 -23.86
CA GLU A 204 35.56 16.17 -22.81
C GLU A 204 34.44 16.22 -21.74
N LEU A 205 34.69 16.88 -20.61
CA LEU A 205 33.76 17.02 -19.49
C LEU A 205 32.36 17.53 -19.90
N PRO A 206 31.28 16.73 -19.77
CA PRO A 206 29.91 17.18 -20.06
C PRO A 206 29.51 18.35 -19.16
N GLU A 207 28.88 19.40 -19.70
CA GLU A 207 28.45 20.58 -18.91
C GLU A 207 27.58 20.20 -17.70
N ASN A 208 26.68 19.22 -17.85
CA ASN A 208 25.81 18.74 -16.77
C ASN A 208 26.59 18.03 -15.65
N LEU A 209 27.71 17.39 -15.98
CA LEU A 209 28.65 16.83 -15.01
C LEU A 209 29.49 17.95 -14.41
N ALA A 210 30.02 18.88 -15.22
CA ALA A 210 30.79 20.05 -14.78
C ALA A 210 30.03 20.92 -13.77
N ILE A 211 28.72 21.14 -13.95
CA ILE A 211 27.85 21.86 -12.99
C ILE A 211 27.80 21.18 -11.61
N ARG A 212 27.98 19.86 -11.54
CA ARG A 212 28.01 19.08 -10.29
C ARG A 212 29.40 18.96 -9.69
N LEU A 213 30.45 19.25 -10.45
CA LEU A 213 31.84 19.16 -10.01
C LEU A 213 32.38 20.54 -9.63
N PRO A 214 33.42 20.62 -8.79
CA PRO A 214 34.16 21.87 -8.60
C PRO A 214 34.77 22.32 -9.94
N GLU A 215 34.79 23.63 -10.21
CA GLU A 215 35.30 24.23 -11.46
C GLU A 215 36.74 23.81 -11.83
N THR A 216 37.51 23.25 -10.89
CA THR A 216 38.91 22.83 -11.07
C THR A 216 39.10 21.35 -11.42
N ALA A 217 38.02 20.62 -11.73
CA ALA A 217 38.09 19.19 -12.05
C ALA A 217 38.58 18.93 -13.49
N ASP A 218 39.62 18.10 -13.66
CA ASP A 218 40.02 17.59 -14.98
C ASP A 218 39.16 16.38 -15.43
N TRP A 219 39.29 16.01 -16.71
CA TRP A 219 38.54 14.91 -17.34
C TRP A 219 38.78 13.56 -16.64
N GLU A 220 40.03 13.21 -16.32
CA GLU A 220 40.35 11.93 -15.67
C GLU A 220 39.72 11.82 -14.28
N SER A 221 39.78 12.88 -13.49
CA SER A 221 39.18 12.96 -12.16
C SER A 221 37.64 12.94 -12.22
N ALA A 222 37.06 13.44 -13.31
CA ALA A 222 35.61 13.40 -13.50
C ALA A 222 35.13 12.04 -13.99
N LYS A 223 35.86 11.42 -14.93
CA LYS A 223 35.64 10.05 -15.37
C LYS A 223 35.72 9.07 -14.20
N GLY A 224 36.76 9.16 -13.37
CA GLY A 224 36.88 8.33 -12.16
C GLY A 224 35.71 8.48 -11.20
N ARG A 225 35.18 9.70 -11.00
CA ARG A 225 33.97 9.92 -10.18
C ARG A 225 32.69 9.35 -10.82
N ALA A 226 32.58 9.39 -12.15
CA ALA A 226 31.47 8.77 -12.85
C ALA A 226 31.52 7.24 -12.74
N GLU A 227 32.72 6.65 -12.81
CA GLU A 227 32.97 5.22 -12.56
C GLU A 227 32.62 4.85 -11.11
N ASP A 228 33.02 5.66 -10.12
CA ASP A 228 32.63 5.47 -8.71
C ASP A 228 31.10 5.53 -8.52
N MET A 229 30.44 6.50 -9.17
CA MET A 229 28.98 6.62 -9.12
C MET A 229 28.30 5.42 -9.75
N LEU A 230 28.84 4.91 -10.87
CA LEU A 230 28.34 3.71 -11.53
C LEU A 230 28.50 2.49 -10.62
N LEU A 231 29.63 2.35 -9.93
CA LEU A 231 29.87 1.27 -8.96
C LEU A 231 28.86 1.33 -7.79
N LEU A 232 28.55 2.53 -7.30
CA LEU A 232 27.51 2.72 -6.28
C LEU A 232 26.12 2.33 -6.80
N GLN A 233 25.76 2.72 -8.04
CA GLN A 233 24.49 2.32 -8.65
C GLN A 233 24.41 0.80 -8.85
N GLN A 234 25.50 0.16 -9.29
CA GLN A 234 25.60 -1.30 -9.43
C GLN A 234 25.36 -2.02 -8.10
N ALA A 235 26.03 -1.57 -7.03
CA ALA A 235 25.84 -2.14 -5.71
C ALA A 235 24.40 -1.97 -5.20
N HIS A 236 23.78 -0.81 -5.49
CA HIS A 236 22.40 -0.53 -5.13
C HIS A 236 21.41 -1.43 -5.89
N ILE A 237 21.58 -1.55 -7.21
CA ILE A 237 20.80 -2.44 -8.08
C ILE A 237 20.88 -3.89 -7.57
N HIS A 238 22.08 -4.42 -7.31
CA HIS A 238 22.24 -5.77 -6.76
C HIS A 238 21.61 -5.95 -5.37
N SER A 239 21.61 -4.92 -4.54
CA SER A 239 20.94 -4.94 -3.24
C SER A 239 19.41 -5.05 -3.42
N LEU A 240 18.84 -4.27 -4.34
CA LEU A 240 17.41 -4.26 -4.64
C LEU A 240 16.95 -5.59 -5.24
N VAL A 241 17.70 -6.16 -6.18
CA VAL A 241 17.37 -7.47 -6.77
C VAL A 241 17.35 -8.56 -5.70
N ARG A 242 18.35 -8.60 -4.80
CA ARG A 242 18.35 -9.55 -3.67
C ARG A 242 17.20 -9.31 -2.70
N ALA A 243 16.84 -8.05 -2.45
CA ALA A 243 15.71 -7.71 -1.59
C ALA A 243 14.37 -8.16 -2.19
N ILE A 244 14.19 -7.98 -3.51
CA ILE A 244 13.03 -8.47 -4.27
C ILE A 244 12.98 -9.99 -4.22
N ALA A 245 14.08 -10.69 -4.55
CA ALA A 245 14.13 -12.15 -4.53
C ALA A 245 13.75 -12.72 -3.16
N ARG A 246 14.39 -12.23 -2.10
CA ARG A 246 14.09 -12.64 -0.72
C ARG A 246 12.62 -12.42 -0.35
N LEU A 247 12.06 -11.26 -0.68
CA LEU A 247 10.66 -10.95 -0.38
C LEU A 247 9.70 -11.86 -1.15
N ARG A 248 10.02 -12.22 -2.39
CA ARG A 248 9.24 -13.17 -3.18
C ARG A 248 9.29 -14.57 -2.59
N ASP A 249 10.43 -15.00 -2.08
CA ASP A 249 10.57 -16.29 -1.39
C ASP A 249 9.77 -16.31 -0.09
N GLU A 250 9.80 -15.23 0.70
CA GLU A 250 8.95 -15.07 1.89
C GLU A 250 7.45 -15.17 1.52
N ILE A 251 7.03 -14.61 0.37
CA ILE A 251 5.66 -14.73 -0.18
C ILE A 251 5.33 -16.19 -0.57
N ARG A 252 6.24 -16.89 -1.23
CA ARG A 252 6.07 -18.30 -1.62
C ARG A 252 5.99 -19.21 -0.39
N GLU A 253 6.88 -19.04 0.58
CA GLU A 253 6.93 -19.82 1.83
C GLU A 253 5.64 -19.69 2.64
N ALA A 254 5.02 -18.51 2.60
CA ALA A 254 3.72 -18.25 3.21
C ALA A 254 2.53 -18.82 2.41
N GLY A 255 2.78 -19.51 1.29
CA GLY A 255 1.76 -20.17 0.47
C GLY A 255 1.06 -19.25 -0.54
N PHE A 256 1.61 -18.06 -0.82
CA PHE A 256 1.04 -17.10 -1.76
C PHE A 256 1.89 -16.99 -3.03
N LYS A 257 1.27 -16.52 -4.11
CA LYS A 257 1.97 -16.22 -5.36
C LYS A 257 2.55 -14.80 -5.29
N PRO A 258 3.87 -14.61 -5.48
CA PRO A 258 4.46 -13.27 -5.50
C PRO A 258 3.99 -12.44 -6.71
N PRO A 259 4.09 -11.09 -6.65
CA PRO A 259 3.83 -10.22 -7.79
C PRO A 259 4.62 -10.67 -9.01
N ARG A 260 4.18 -10.40 -10.24
CA ARG A 260 5.06 -10.65 -11.39
C ARG A 260 6.19 -9.63 -11.38
N ILE A 261 7.39 -10.11 -11.66
CA ILE A 261 8.46 -9.26 -12.14
C ILE A 261 8.04 -8.95 -13.59
N HIS A 262 7.54 -7.75 -13.87
CA HIS A 262 7.32 -7.29 -15.25
C HIS A 262 8.58 -7.52 -16.11
N ASP A 263 8.42 -7.88 -17.39
CA ASP A 263 9.53 -8.02 -18.34
C ASP A 263 10.47 -6.80 -18.37
N ARG A 264 9.97 -5.61 -18.00
CA ARG A 264 10.77 -4.37 -17.81
C ARG A 264 11.94 -4.52 -16.83
N TYR A 265 11.85 -5.47 -15.89
CA TYR A 265 12.90 -5.77 -14.90
C TYR A 265 13.99 -6.70 -15.44
N LEU A 266 13.69 -7.44 -16.51
CA LEU A 266 14.56 -8.45 -17.12
C LEU A 266 15.15 -7.99 -18.45
N ALA A 267 14.58 -6.93 -19.05
CA ALA A 267 14.86 -6.54 -20.42
C ALA A 267 16.21 -5.85 -20.65
N ASP A 268 16.99 -5.54 -19.61
CA ASP A 268 18.36 -5.06 -19.81
C ASP A 268 19.34 -5.83 -18.93
N ALA A 269 19.98 -6.79 -19.60
CA ALA A 269 21.13 -7.58 -19.21
C ALA A 269 22.39 -6.74 -18.96
N VAL A 270 22.26 -5.53 -18.38
CA VAL A 270 23.41 -4.69 -18.03
C VAL A 270 24.18 -5.29 -16.84
N PHE A 271 23.53 -6.13 -16.02
CA PHE A 271 24.15 -6.75 -14.83
C PHE A 271 23.92 -8.26 -14.65
N GLY A 272 23.55 -8.98 -15.71
CA GLY A 272 23.68 -10.45 -15.75
C GLY A 272 22.80 -11.25 -14.76
N TYR A 273 21.55 -10.83 -14.55
CA TYR A 273 20.60 -11.66 -13.81
C TYR A 273 19.87 -12.61 -14.78
N GLU A 274 20.28 -13.87 -14.83
CA GLU A 274 19.49 -14.94 -15.45
C GLU A 274 18.37 -15.35 -14.49
N GLU A 275 17.14 -15.31 -14.97
CA GLU A 275 15.97 -15.72 -14.21
C GLU A 275 15.99 -17.24 -13.97
N ASP A 276 15.73 -17.69 -12.75
CA ASP A 276 15.49 -19.11 -12.47
C ASP A 276 14.05 -19.44 -12.93
N PRO A 277 13.85 -20.38 -13.87
CA PRO A 277 12.57 -20.54 -14.55
C PRO A 277 11.59 -21.40 -13.73
N GLU A 278 10.92 -20.82 -12.74
CA GLU A 278 9.71 -21.42 -12.09
C GLU A 278 8.63 -20.40 -11.68
#